data_AF-A0A972VDP7-F1
#
_entry.id   AF-A0A972VDP7-F1
#
_cell.length_a   1.000
_cell.length_b   1.000
_cell.length_c   1.000
_cell.angle_alpha   90.00
_cell.angle_beta   90.00
_cell.angle_gamma   90.00
#
_symmetry.space_group_name_H-M   'P 1'
#
loop_
_entity.id
_entity.type
_entity.pdbx_description
1 polymer ?
#
loop_
_entity_poly.entity_id
_entity_poly.type
_entity_poly.pdbx_seq_one_letter_code
_entity_poly.pdbx_strand_id
1 'polypeptide(L)'
;PMSDRDLLYRRVMCKGKPYCFLMNTEFDQISHALVEKYMKRSLAYGMFPGFFSHNASQGHYFTRPELYERDRALFKKYIPLCRRVAQAGWEPVTRARTNDASVYVERFGDRFLTVFNDSDQSRSVIITLEGWTPGPSRDLVSNEVVVWRRGATELTIAAEDVAVIEID
;
A
#
# COMPACT_ATOMS: atom_id res chain seq x y z
N PRO A 1 -5.37 11.09 -8.65
CA PRO A 1 -4.63 10.52 -7.49
C PRO A 1 -3.45 11.44 -7.13
N MET A 2 -2.98 11.45 -5.88
CA MET A 2 -1.69 12.10 -5.56
C MET A 2 -0.54 11.38 -6.25
N SER A 3 0.50 12.13 -6.64
CA SER A 3 1.70 11.55 -7.24
C SER A 3 2.56 10.80 -6.21
N ASP A 4 3.46 9.93 -6.68
CA ASP A 4 4.48 9.30 -5.83
C ASP A 4 5.27 10.33 -5.00
N ARG A 5 5.75 11.38 -5.67
CA ARG A 5 6.46 12.49 -5.03
C ARG A 5 5.66 13.12 -3.88
N ASP A 6 4.36 13.32 -4.05
CA ASP A 6 3.49 13.90 -3.03
C ASP A 6 3.31 12.97 -1.81
N LEU A 7 3.20 11.66 -2.06
CA LEU A 7 3.06 10.64 -1.04
C LEU A 7 4.38 10.46 -0.27
N LEU A 8 5.51 10.41 -0.97
CA LEU A 8 6.84 10.37 -0.36
C LEU A 8 7.15 11.63 0.45
N TYR A 9 6.78 12.82 -0.04
CA TYR A 9 6.96 14.05 0.73
C TYR A 9 6.24 13.97 2.08
N ARG A 10 4.97 13.57 2.09
CA ARG A 10 4.23 13.33 3.35
C ARG A 10 4.92 12.25 4.18
N ARG A 11 5.44 11.20 3.52
CA ARG A 11 6.04 10.09 4.23
C ARG A 11 7.31 10.52 4.97
N VAL A 12 8.20 11.24 4.28
CA VAL A 12 9.41 11.88 4.85
C VAL A 12 9.05 12.80 6.02
N MET A 13 8.02 13.64 5.88
CA MET A 13 7.64 14.61 6.92
C MET A 13 7.15 13.96 8.21
N CYS A 14 6.59 12.74 8.18
CA CYS A 14 6.24 12.03 9.42
C CYS A 14 7.12 10.83 9.78
N LYS A 15 8.04 10.40 8.90
CA LYS A 15 8.88 9.21 9.07
C LYS A 15 8.05 7.99 9.52
N GLY A 16 8.34 7.42 10.68
CA GLY A 16 7.62 6.28 11.24
C GLY A 16 6.27 6.62 11.88
N LYS A 17 5.87 7.89 11.96
CA LYS A 17 4.57 8.26 12.54
C LYS A 17 3.44 7.91 11.56
N PRO A 18 2.33 7.32 12.05
CA PRO A 18 1.15 7.06 11.24
C PRO A 18 0.65 8.32 10.55
N TYR A 19 0.20 8.17 9.31
CA TYR A 19 -0.49 9.21 8.54
C TYR A 19 -1.86 8.67 8.13
N CYS A 20 -2.91 9.46 8.35
CA CYS A 20 -4.27 9.09 7.99
C CYS A 20 -4.84 10.15 7.05
N PHE A 21 -5.41 9.71 5.94
CA PHE A 21 -6.15 10.60 5.06
C PHE A 21 -7.54 10.89 5.62
N LEU A 22 -8.04 12.07 5.30
CA LEU A 22 -9.43 12.45 5.55
C LEU A 22 -10.07 12.73 4.19
N MET A 23 -10.63 11.69 3.55
CA MET A 23 -11.20 11.84 2.22
C MET A 23 -12.51 12.62 2.26
N ASN A 24 -12.52 13.77 1.60
CA ASN A 24 -13.69 14.62 1.40
C ASN A 24 -14.11 14.58 -0.07
N THR A 25 -15.20 13.89 -0.38
CA THR A 25 -15.70 13.70 -1.75
C THR A 25 -17.15 13.22 -1.74
N GLU A 26 -17.82 13.31 -2.89
CA GLU A 26 -19.15 12.76 -3.13
C GLU A 26 -19.06 11.23 -3.30
N PHE A 27 -19.31 10.48 -2.23
CA PHE A 27 -19.10 9.03 -2.22
C PHE A 27 -20.06 8.24 -3.12
N ASP A 28 -21.20 8.82 -3.49
CA ASP A 28 -22.14 8.26 -4.46
C ASP A 28 -21.55 8.22 -5.88
N GLN A 29 -20.54 9.04 -6.14
CA GLN A 29 -19.82 9.08 -7.42
C GLN A 29 -18.56 8.22 -7.42
N ILE A 30 -18.19 7.62 -6.28
CA ILE A 30 -17.01 6.76 -6.17
C ILE A 30 -17.44 5.31 -6.13
N SER A 31 -16.99 4.54 -7.12
CA SER A 31 -17.22 3.10 -7.20
C SER A 31 -16.39 2.32 -6.18
N HIS A 32 -16.82 1.08 -5.90
CA HIS A 32 -16.05 0.11 -5.11
C HIS A 32 -14.61 -0.06 -5.61
N ALA A 33 -14.43 -0.14 -6.93
CA ALA A 33 -13.11 -0.28 -7.55
C ALA A 33 -12.20 0.94 -7.31
N LEU A 34 -12.76 2.16 -7.33
CA LEU A 34 -12.00 3.36 -6.99
C LEU A 34 -11.63 3.42 -5.50
N VAL A 35 -12.49 2.92 -4.62
CA VAL A 35 -12.17 2.76 -3.20
C VAL A 35 -11.04 1.75 -3.00
N GLU A 36 -11.09 0.61 -3.68
CA GLU A 36 -10.00 -0.37 -3.62
C GLU A 36 -8.68 0.23 -4.10
N LYS A 37 -8.69 0.91 -5.26
CA LYS A 37 -7.52 1.63 -5.78
C LYS A 37 -6.94 2.63 -4.76
N TYR A 38 -7.81 3.37 -4.07
CA TYR A 38 -7.39 4.28 -2.99
C TYR A 38 -6.76 3.54 -1.81
N MET A 39 -7.33 2.40 -1.38
CA MET A 39 -6.79 1.61 -0.27
C MET A 39 -5.45 0.97 -0.62
N LYS A 40 -5.29 0.43 -1.84
CA LYS A 40 -4.02 -0.12 -2.35
C LYS A 40 -2.91 0.93 -2.33
N ARG A 41 -3.19 2.13 -2.87
CA ARG A 41 -2.24 3.26 -2.83
C ARG A 41 -1.94 3.71 -1.40
N SER A 42 -2.93 3.73 -0.51
CA SER A 42 -2.68 4.07 0.91
C SER A 42 -1.75 3.04 1.57
N LEU A 43 -1.99 1.75 1.33
CA LEU A 43 -1.15 0.65 1.83
C LEU A 43 0.28 0.73 1.32
N ALA A 44 0.48 1.03 0.03
CA ALA A 44 1.81 1.14 -0.58
C ALA A 44 2.76 2.07 0.19
N TYR A 45 2.24 3.15 0.77
CA TYR A 45 3.02 4.13 1.53
C TYR A 45 2.79 4.05 3.05
N GLY A 46 2.15 2.98 3.54
CA GLY A 46 1.86 2.77 4.95
C GLY A 46 0.98 3.87 5.57
N MET A 47 0.02 4.37 4.80
CA MET A 47 -0.95 5.38 5.21
C MET A 47 -2.32 4.75 5.43
N PHE A 48 -3.12 5.33 6.33
CA PHE A 48 -4.48 4.85 6.58
C PHE A 48 -5.48 5.49 5.60
N PRO A 49 -6.29 4.67 4.89
CA PRO A 49 -7.34 5.16 4.01
C PRO A 49 -8.55 5.61 4.83
N GLY A 50 -8.53 6.85 5.31
CA GLY A 50 -9.66 7.42 6.06
C GLY A 50 -10.69 8.10 5.15
N PHE A 51 -11.92 8.18 5.66
CA PHE A 51 -13.10 8.72 4.99
C PHE A 51 -13.78 9.72 5.91
N PHE A 52 -14.34 10.77 5.35
CA PHE A 52 -15.11 11.74 6.12
C PHE A 52 -16.41 12.11 5.41
N SER A 53 -16.49 13.28 4.78
CA SER A 53 -17.70 13.79 4.13
C SER A 53 -17.39 14.66 2.94
N HIS A 54 -18.32 14.75 2.01
CA HIS A 54 -18.18 15.56 0.80
C HIS A 54 -17.91 17.04 1.10
N ASN A 55 -18.54 17.60 2.14
CA ASN A 55 -18.44 19.00 2.54
C ASN A 55 -17.78 19.22 3.91
N ALA A 56 -17.08 18.21 4.44
CA ALA A 56 -16.47 18.24 5.77
C ALA A 56 -17.46 18.47 6.95
N SER A 57 -18.77 18.21 6.76
CA SER A 57 -19.78 18.41 7.82
C SER A 57 -20.99 17.47 7.81
N GLN A 58 -21.40 16.93 6.66
CA GLN A 58 -22.66 16.19 6.50
C GLN A 58 -22.46 14.92 5.66
N GLY A 59 -23.37 13.97 5.75
CA GLY A 59 -23.30 12.74 4.95
C GLY A 59 -22.01 11.94 5.20
N HIS A 60 -21.62 11.84 6.48
CA HIS A 60 -20.40 11.13 6.89
C HIS A 60 -20.39 9.69 6.38
N TYR A 61 -19.28 9.24 5.81
CA TYR A 61 -19.16 7.93 5.18
C TYR A 61 -19.63 6.77 6.09
N PHE A 62 -19.19 6.77 7.35
CA PHE A 62 -19.48 5.68 8.28
C PHE A 62 -20.87 5.76 8.93
N THR A 63 -21.68 6.78 8.64
CA THR A 63 -23.09 6.82 9.04
C THR A 63 -24.02 6.32 7.93
N ARG A 64 -23.46 5.87 6.80
CA ARG A 64 -24.16 5.47 5.57
C ARG A 64 -23.92 3.97 5.28
N PRO A 65 -24.81 3.07 5.72
CA PRO A 65 -24.64 1.62 5.57
C PRO A 65 -24.40 1.17 4.14
N GLU A 66 -25.09 1.77 3.18
CA GLU A 66 -24.94 1.47 1.76
C GLU A 66 -23.50 1.68 1.23
N LEU A 67 -22.71 2.56 1.85
CA LEU A 67 -21.32 2.80 1.48
C LEU A 67 -20.36 1.85 2.20
N TYR A 68 -20.42 1.78 3.53
CA TYR A 68 -19.46 0.97 4.27
C TYR A 68 -19.73 -0.54 4.13
N GLU A 69 -20.97 -0.97 3.86
CA GLU A 69 -21.27 -2.38 3.54
C GLU A 69 -20.73 -2.76 2.18
N ARG A 70 -20.91 -1.88 1.17
CA ARG A 70 -20.34 -2.06 -0.17
C ARG A 70 -18.83 -2.31 -0.11
N ASP A 71 -18.13 -1.55 0.74
CA ASP A 71 -16.66 -1.60 0.81
C ASP A 71 -16.12 -2.41 1.99
N ARG A 72 -17.00 -3.10 2.74
CA ARG A 72 -16.66 -3.81 3.98
C ARG A 72 -15.51 -4.80 3.80
N ALA A 73 -15.50 -5.54 2.70
CA ALA A 73 -14.46 -6.52 2.39
C ALA A 73 -13.07 -5.85 2.25
N LEU A 74 -13.03 -4.65 1.66
CA LEU A 74 -11.79 -3.88 1.50
C LEU A 74 -11.26 -3.41 2.86
N PHE A 75 -12.13 -2.91 3.75
CA PHE A 75 -11.71 -2.52 5.10
C PHE A 75 -11.13 -3.71 5.88
N LYS A 76 -11.78 -4.87 5.82
CA LYS A 76 -11.30 -6.11 6.46
C LYS A 76 -9.95 -6.55 5.91
N LYS A 77 -9.67 -6.32 4.63
CA LYS A 77 -8.41 -6.67 3.97
C LYS A 77 -7.30 -5.65 4.25
N TYR A 78 -7.51 -4.39 3.89
CA TYR A 78 -6.43 -3.39 3.81
C TYR A 78 -6.13 -2.70 5.14
N ILE A 79 -7.09 -2.50 6.05
CA ILE A 79 -6.82 -1.83 7.33
C ILE A 79 -5.83 -2.61 8.21
N PRO A 80 -5.96 -3.95 8.38
CA PRO A 80 -4.97 -4.72 9.13
C PRO A 80 -3.56 -4.66 8.52
N LEU A 81 -3.46 -4.64 7.19
CA LEU A 81 -2.18 -4.54 6.48
C LEU A 81 -1.54 -3.16 6.67
N CYS A 82 -2.32 -2.08 6.52
CA CYS A 82 -1.85 -0.71 6.80
C CYS A 82 -1.33 -0.60 8.23
N ARG A 83 -2.04 -1.21 9.19
CA ARG A 83 -1.61 -1.24 10.59
C ARG A 83 -0.27 -1.95 10.77
N ARG A 84 -0.06 -3.11 10.13
CA ARG A 84 1.22 -3.86 10.23
C ARG A 84 2.40 -3.02 9.74
N VAL A 85 2.31 -2.48 8.52
CA VAL A 85 3.42 -1.71 7.94
C VAL A 85 3.63 -0.38 8.69
N ALA A 86 2.55 0.31 9.09
CA ALA A 86 2.66 1.56 9.84
C ALA A 86 3.29 1.36 11.24
N GLN A 87 2.99 0.23 11.91
CA GLN A 87 3.60 -0.11 13.20
C GLN A 87 5.08 -0.45 13.08
N ALA A 88 5.50 -1.08 11.99
CA ALA A 88 6.93 -1.34 11.73
C ALA A 88 7.72 -0.05 11.45
N GLY A 89 7.04 0.99 10.94
CA GLY A 89 7.59 2.33 10.77
C GLY A 89 8.37 2.48 9.46
N TRP A 90 8.00 3.46 8.65
CA TRP A 90 8.68 3.71 7.38
C TRP A 90 10.11 4.18 7.56
N GLU A 91 10.97 3.75 6.64
CA GLU A 91 12.39 4.03 6.65
C GLU A 91 12.89 4.62 5.32
N PRO A 92 13.67 5.72 5.34
CA PRO A 92 14.06 6.45 4.13
C PRO A 92 15.09 5.76 3.25
N VAL A 93 15.80 4.78 3.79
CA VAL A 93 16.73 3.94 3.02
C VAL A 93 16.08 2.57 2.87
N THR A 94 15.53 2.31 1.69
CA THR A 94 14.72 1.10 1.42
C THR A 94 15.53 -0.19 1.54
N ARG A 95 16.80 -0.21 1.12
CA ARG A 95 17.61 -1.43 0.99
C ARG A 95 16.97 -2.52 0.11
N ALA A 96 16.13 -2.09 -0.82
CA ALA A 96 15.57 -2.91 -1.87
C ALA A 96 15.40 -2.05 -3.11
N ARG A 97 15.53 -2.66 -4.28
CA ARG A 97 15.34 -1.99 -5.57
C ARG A 97 14.56 -2.89 -6.52
N THR A 98 13.84 -2.28 -7.44
CA THR A 98 13.22 -2.95 -8.58
C THR A 98 14.01 -2.64 -9.85
N ASN A 99 13.87 -3.48 -10.87
CA ASN A 99 14.42 -3.23 -12.21
C ASN A 99 13.48 -2.40 -13.12
N ASP A 100 12.28 -2.04 -12.65
CA ASP A 100 11.30 -1.25 -13.40
C ASP A 100 10.96 0.05 -12.65
N ALA A 101 11.15 1.19 -13.31
CA ALA A 101 10.94 2.52 -12.74
C ALA A 101 9.45 2.85 -12.49
N SER A 102 8.50 2.09 -13.04
CA SER A 102 7.07 2.25 -12.73
C SER A 102 6.61 1.44 -11.51
N VAL A 103 7.52 0.69 -10.88
CA VAL A 103 7.25 -0.04 -9.65
C VAL A 103 8.02 0.61 -8.50
N TYR A 104 7.35 0.86 -7.38
CA TYR A 104 7.95 1.49 -6.21
C TYR A 104 8.11 0.47 -5.10
N VAL A 105 9.23 0.57 -4.37
CA VAL A 105 9.54 -0.31 -3.26
C VAL A 105 9.85 0.53 -2.04
N GLU A 106 9.06 0.34 -0.98
CA GLU A 106 9.25 1.04 0.29
C GLU A 106 9.52 0.05 1.41
N ARG A 107 10.31 0.46 2.41
CA ARG A 107 10.66 -0.35 3.58
C ARG A 107 9.95 0.14 4.83
N PHE A 108 9.45 -0.81 5.61
CA PHE A 108 8.89 -0.56 6.92
C PHE A 108 9.55 -1.48 7.95
N GLY A 109 10.31 -0.87 8.86
CA GLY A 109 11.17 -1.58 9.81
C GLY A 109 12.19 -2.47 9.11
N ASP A 110 12.42 -3.65 9.66
CA ASP A 110 13.32 -4.70 9.16
C ASP A 110 12.58 -5.91 8.58
N ARG A 111 11.24 -5.88 8.57
CA ARG A 111 10.39 -7.04 8.24
C ARG A 111 9.43 -6.85 7.07
N PHE A 112 9.16 -5.62 6.63
CA PHE A 112 8.15 -5.41 5.59
C PHE A 112 8.68 -4.57 4.44
N LEU A 113 8.34 -5.03 3.23
CA LEU A 113 8.44 -4.27 2.00
C LEU A 113 7.06 -4.11 1.39
N THR A 114 6.72 -2.92 0.93
CA THR A 114 5.63 -2.75 -0.03
C THR A 114 6.22 -2.71 -1.44
N VAL A 115 5.54 -3.33 -2.39
CA VAL A 115 5.91 -3.26 -3.82
C VAL A 115 4.66 -2.82 -4.57
N PHE A 116 4.68 -1.61 -5.13
CA PHE A 116 3.51 -0.99 -5.74
C PHE A 116 3.77 -0.70 -7.21
N ASN A 117 2.89 -1.21 -8.09
CA ASN A 117 2.92 -0.89 -9.50
C ASN A 117 2.07 0.35 -9.76
N ASP A 118 2.67 1.48 -10.10
CA ASP A 118 1.93 2.73 -10.38
C ASP A 118 1.40 2.80 -11.83
N SER A 119 1.81 1.87 -12.69
CA SER A 119 1.38 1.83 -14.09
C SER A 119 -0.01 1.24 -14.27
N ASP A 120 -0.62 1.53 -15.42
CA ASP A 120 -1.91 1.01 -15.86
C ASP A 120 -1.81 -0.39 -16.52
N GLN A 121 -0.63 -1.01 -16.48
CA GLN A 121 -0.35 -2.32 -17.05
C GLN A 121 0.22 -3.27 -16.00
N SER A 122 -0.02 -4.57 -16.16
CA SER A 122 0.66 -5.58 -15.35
C SER A 122 2.18 -5.53 -15.58
N ARG A 123 2.96 -5.64 -14.51
CA ARG A 123 4.44 -5.61 -14.56
C ARG A 123 5.02 -6.87 -13.95
N SER A 124 5.95 -7.50 -14.66
CA SER A 124 6.81 -8.55 -14.13
C SER A 124 8.17 -7.94 -13.81
N VAL A 125 8.56 -7.95 -12.53
CA VAL A 125 9.72 -7.23 -12.02
C VAL A 125 10.60 -8.11 -11.15
N ILE A 126 11.86 -7.73 -11.05
CA ILE A 126 12.83 -8.33 -10.13
C ILE A 126 13.05 -7.36 -8.97
N ILE A 127 12.72 -7.79 -7.76
CA ILE A 127 13.06 -7.09 -6.52
C ILE A 127 14.37 -7.64 -5.99
N THR A 128 15.37 -6.77 -5.80
CA THR A 128 16.67 -7.14 -5.25
C THR A 128 16.90 -6.45 -3.91
N LEU A 129 17.24 -7.23 -2.90
CA LEU A 129 17.59 -6.74 -1.57
C LEU A 129 19.06 -6.39 -1.47
N GLU A 130 19.36 -5.40 -0.63
CA GLU A 130 20.71 -4.90 -0.39
C GLU A 130 21.13 -5.23 1.04
N GLY A 131 22.01 -6.21 1.18
CA GLY A 131 22.52 -6.65 2.50
C GLY A 131 21.59 -7.59 3.26
N TRP A 132 20.57 -8.15 2.62
CA TRP A 132 19.67 -9.15 3.19
C TRP A 132 19.58 -10.42 2.34
N THR A 133 19.48 -11.56 3.00
CA THR A 133 19.28 -12.87 2.38
C THR A 133 18.20 -13.64 3.16
N PRO A 134 16.93 -13.21 3.06
CA PRO A 134 15.84 -13.85 3.79
C PRO A 134 15.60 -15.28 3.29
N GLY A 135 14.97 -16.08 4.14
CA GLY A 135 14.35 -17.33 3.73
C GLY A 135 13.11 -17.09 2.84
N PRO A 136 12.33 -18.14 2.51
CA PRO A 136 11.05 -17.96 1.84
C PRO A 136 10.15 -16.99 2.61
N SER A 137 9.58 -16.03 1.90
CA SER A 137 8.71 -14.97 2.43
C SER A 137 7.26 -15.15 1.96
N ARG A 138 6.38 -14.22 2.33
CA ARG A 138 4.98 -14.22 1.92
C ARG A 138 4.52 -12.84 1.50
N ASP A 139 3.78 -12.75 0.40
CA ASP A 139 2.98 -11.57 0.09
C ASP A 139 1.67 -11.64 0.87
N LEU A 140 1.46 -10.70 1.79
CA LEU A 140 0.28 -10.65 2.64
C LEU A 140 -0.99 -10.17 1.92
N VAL A 141 -0.87 -9.61 0.71
CA VAL A 141 -2.03 -9.16 -0.08
C VAL A 141 -2.66 -10.31 -0.86
N SER A 142 -1.85 -11.12 -1.54
CA SER A 142 -2.27 -12.29 -2.31
C SER A 142 -2.21 -13.61 -1.52
N ASN A 143 -1.48 -13.64 -0.40
CA ASN A 143 -1.13 -14.82 0.37
C ASN A 143 -0.19 -15.80 -0.35
N GLU A 144 0.44 -15.38 -1.44
CA GLU A 144 1.39 -16.18 -2.21
C GLU A 144 2.78 -16.24 -1.55
N VAL A 145 3.51 -17.33 -1.80
CA VAL A 145 4.88 -17.51 -1.32
C VAL A 145 5.84 -16.74 -2.22
N VAL A 146 6.76 -16.00 -1.61
CA VAL A 146 7.82 -15.25 -2.29
C VAL A 146 9.15 -15.99 -2.09
N VAL A 147 9.73 -16.49 -3.18
CA VAL A 147 10.97 -17.25 -3.15
C VAL A 147 12.14 -16.35 -3.51
N TRP A 148 13.14 -16.29 -2.65
CA TRP A 148 14.36 -15.52 -2.87
C TRP A 148 15.49 -16.39 -3.39
N ARG A 149 16.24 -15.87 -4.37
CA ARG A 149 17.46 -16.46 -4.91
C ARG A 149 18.56 -15.43 -4.87
N ARG A 150 19.57 -15.64 -4.03
CA ARG A 150 20.70 -14.71 -3.83
C ARG A 150 20.23 -13.27 -3.54
N GLY A 151 19.20 -13.12 -2.71
CA GLY A 151 18.63 -11.81 -2.34
C GLY A 151 17.74 -11.17 -3.41
N ALA A 152 17.37 -11.89 -4.48
CA ALA A 152 16.43 -11.39 -5.50
C ALA A 152 15.20 -12.29 -5.65
N THR A 153 14.06 -11.71 -6.02
CA THR A 153 12.82 -12.44 -6.31
C THR A 153 12.11 -11.82 -7.51
N GLU A 154 11.38 -12.63 -8.26
CA GLU A 154 10.56 -12.19 -9.39
C GLU A 154 9.09 -12.12 -8.95
N LEU A 155 8.42 -11.02 -9.26
CA LEU A 155 7.03 -10.78 -8.93
C LEU A 155 6.27 -10.31 -10.17
N THR A 156 5.02 -10.73 -10.31
CA THR A 156 4.09 -10.12 -11.26
C THR A 156 3.03 -9.37 -10.48
N ILE A 157 2.93 -8.06 -10.71
CA ILE A 157 2.01 -7.17 -10.01
C ILE A 157 1.07 -6.55 -11.04
N ALA A 158 -0.24 -6.71 -10.82
CA ALA A 158 -1.26 -6.16 -11.69
C ALA A 158 -1.19 -4.63 -11.76
N ALA A 159 -1.86 -4.05 -12.76
CA ALA A 159 -1.97 -2.60 -12.91
C ALA A 159 -2.50 -1.95 -11.63
N GLU A 160 -1.82 -0.90 -11.16
CA GLU A 160 -2.20 -0.14 -9.96
C GLU A 160 -2.38 -0.99 -8.68
N ASP A 161 -1.68 -2.13 -8.61
CA ASP A 161 -1.75 -3.06 -7.48
C ASP A 161 -0.52 -3.02 -6.57
N VAL A 162 -0.67 -3.59 -5.36
CA VAL A 162 0.34 -3.58 -4.31
C VAL A 162 0.53 -4.97 -3.73
N ALA A 163 1.78 -5.33 -3.45
CA ALA A 163 2.16 -6.46 -2.62
C ALA A 163 2.74 -5.96 -1.29
N VAL A 164 2.59 -6.75 -0.23
CA VAL A 164 3.23 -6.53 1.08
C VAL A 164 4.02 -7.76 1.43
N ILE A 165 5.33 -7.71 1.25
CA ILE A 165 6.22 -8.85 1.50
C ILE A 165 6.67 -8.79 2.95
N GLU A 166 6.31 -9.82 3.72
CA GLU A 166 6.88 -10.06 5.05
C GLU A 166 8.14 -10.90 4.90
N ILE A 167 9.29 -10.30 5.20
CA ILE A 167 10.61 -10.94 5.24
C ILE A 167 10.93 -11.36 6.68
N ASP A 168 11.47 -12.57 6.82
CA ASP A 168 11.99 -13.16 8.07
C ASP A 168 13.48 -13.47 7.91
#